data_AF-F0G870-F1
#
_entry.id   AF-F0G870-F1
#
_cell.length_a   1.000
_cell.length_b   1.000
_cell.length_c   1.000
_cell.angle_alpha   90.00
_cell.angle_beta   90.00
_cell.angle_gamma   90.00
#
_symmetry.space_group_name_H-M   'P 1'
#
loop_
_entity.id
_entity.type
_entity.pdbx_description
1 polymer ?
#
loop_
_entity_poly.entity_id
_entity_poly.type
_entity_poly.pdbx_seq_one_letter_code
_entity_poly.pdbx_strand_id
1 'polypeptide(L)'
;GGQAKRKFGLAWSGRRQAQENRSMPFDTLAPLLALPDIDWIVLQPALDDDERARIDAHPRVHRLDGRLNDFADTAALIERLDGVVTIDTAVAHLAGALGKPLWLMLPFAADWRWFTGDDCPWYPQARIVRQRTPRAWHDVASAVADALRDDRA
;
A
#
# COMPACT_ATOMS: atom_id res chain seq x y z
N GLY A 1 27.70 -3.29 11.20
CA GLY A 1 26.98 -3.96 10.11
C GLY A 1 25.61 -3.35 10.02
N GLY A 2 25.32 -2.60 8.96
CA GLY A 2 23.99 -2.01 8.75
C GLY A 2 23.14 -3.00 7.96
N GLN A 3 22.06 -3.50 8.56
CA GLN A 3 21.06 -4.26 7.83
C GLN A 3 20.46 -3.33 6.76
N ALA A 4 20.39 -3.78 5.50
CA ALA A 4 19.81 -2.98 4.44
C ALA A 4 18.34 -2.66 4.79
N LYS A 5 17.95 -1.39 4.69
CA LYS A 5 16.55 -0.99 4.90
C LYS A 5 15.66 -1.65 3.84
N ARG A 6 14.52 -2.18 4.26
CA ARG A 6 13.52 -2.78 3.37
C ARG A 6 12.86 -1.68 2.55
N LYS A 7 12.54 -1.96 1.29
CA LYS A 7 11.86 -1.03 0.38
C LYS A 7 10.49 -1.58 0.02
N PHE A 8 9.46 -0.83 0.39
CA PHE A 8 8.07 -1.22 0.16
C PHE A 8 7.34 -0.23 -0.74
N GLY A 9 6.56 -0.74 -1.67
CA GLY A 9 5.63 0.07 -2.46
C GLY A 9 4.43 0.48 -1.62
N LEU A 10 3.94 1.71 -1.80
CA LEU A 10 2.81 2.25 -1.04
C LEU A 10 1.80 2.96 -1.95
N ALA A 11 0.52 2.61 -1.83
CA ALA A 11 -0.59 3.34 -2.43
C ALA A 11 -1.84 3.33 -1.52
N TRP A 12 -2.43 4.50 -1.26
CA TRP A 12 -3.52 4.66 -0.28
C TRP A 12 -4.76 5.36 -0.86
N SER A 13 -4.63 5.88 -2.08
CA SER A 13 -5.71 6.47 -2.84
C SER A 13 -5.61 6.03 -4.31
N GLY A 14 -6.72 6.20 -5.02
CA GLY A 14 -6.82 5.95 -6.44
C GLY A 14 -7.52 7.10 -7.12
N ARG A 15 -8.09 6.82 -8.30
CA ARG A 15 -8.93 7.79 -8.99
C ARG A 15 -10.20 8.02 -8.16
N ARG A 16 -10.28 9.19 -7.51
CA ARG A 16 -11.45 9.60 -6.70
C ARG A 16 -12.70 9.63 -7.58
N GLN A 17 -13.60 8.69 -7.36
CA GLN A 17 -14.92 8.62 -7.99
C GLN A 17 -16.02 8.96 -6.97
N ALA A 18 -17.18 9.38 -7.45
CA ALA A 18 -18.34 9.57 -6.57
C ALA A 18 -18.64 8.23 -5.86
N GLN A 19 -18.82 8.27 -4.53
CA GLN A 19 -19.08 7.11 -3.67
C GLN A 19 -17.90 6.13 -3.49
N GLU A 20 -16.66 6.53 -3.79
CA GLU A 20 -15.49 5.69 -3.51
C GLU A 20 -15.23 5.60 -1.99
N ASN A 21 -15.05 4.37 -1.49
CA ASN A 21 -14.78 4.09 -0.07
C ASN A 21 -13.39 3.50 0.20
N ARG A 22 -12.62 3.18 -0.85
CA ARG A 22 -11.31 2.49 -0.75
C ARG A 22 -10.14 3.44 -0.48
N SER A 23 -10.29 4.73 -0.72
CA SER A 23 -9.26 5.74 -0.46
C SER A 23 -9.24 6.14 1.02
N MET A 24 -8.06 6.49 1.55
CA MET A 24 -7.89 7.04 2.89
C MET A 24 -7.01 8.29 2.89
N PRO A 25 -7.12 9.19 3.89
CA PRO A 25 -6.18 10.30 4.05
C PRO A 25 -4.75 9.81 4.34
N PHE A 26 -3.73 10.48 3.79
CA PHE A 26 -2.32 10.15 3.99
C PHE A 26 -1.94 9.99 5.47
N ASP A 27 -2.44 10.87 6.35
CA ASP A 27 -2.14 10.86 7.78
C ASP A 27 -2.60 9.56 8.48
N THR A 28 -3.53 8.82 7.87
CA THR A 28 -3.98 7.53 8.39
C THR A 28 -2.91 6.44 8.29
N LEU A 29 -1.91 6.64 7.42
CA LEU A 29 -0.76 5.73 7.26
C LEU A 29 0.30 5.91 8.35
N ALA A 30 0.13 6.85 9.29
CA ALA A 30 1.10 7.11 10.36
C ALA A 30 1.67 5.84 11.04
N PRO A 31 0.89 4.79 11.35
CA PRO A 31 1.43 3.54 11.91
C PRO A 31 2.48 2.85 11.01
N LEU A 32 2.27 2.86 9.69
CA LEU A 32 3.18 2.30 8.69
C LEU A 32 4.43 3.16 8.54
N LEU A 33 4.24 4.47 8.49
CA LEU A 33 5.33 5.44 8.30
C LEU A 33 6.27 5.52 9.52
N ALA A 34 5.78 5.13 10.69
CA ALA A 34 6.57 5.01 11.91
C ALA A 34 7.54 3.81 11.93
N LEU A 35 7.46 2.88 10.96
CA LEU A 35 8.39 1.74 10.88
C LEU A 35 9.81 2.23 10.51
N PRO A 36 10.81 2.07 11.39
CA PRO A 36 12.11 2.74 11.24
C PRO A 36 13.03 2.11 10.18
N ASP A 37 12.74 0.87 9.78
CA ASP A 37 13.53 0.02 8.90
C ASP A 37 12.96 -0.13 7.48
N ILE A 38 11.87 0.60 7.17
CA ILE A 38 11.23 0.59 5.85
C ILE A 38 11.37 1.97 5.19
N ASP A 39 11.85 1.97 3.96
CA ASP A 39 11.70 3.08 3.02
C ASP A 39 10.46 2.81 2.14
N TRP A 40 9.51 3.74 2.14
CA TRP A 40 8.26 3.66 1.41
C TRP A 40 8.40 4.35 0.06
N ILE A 41 8.08 3.64 -1.02
CA ILE A 41 8.10 4.16 -2.38
C ILE A 41 6.66 4.35 -2.84
N VAL A 42 6.27 5.58 -3.12
CA VAL A 42 4.90 5.90 -3.54
C VAL A 42 4.68 5.36 -4.95
N LEU A 43 3.69 4.47 -5.10
CA LEU A 43 3.26 3.87 -6.36
C LEU A 43 1.97 4.50 -6.90
N GLN A 44 1.41 5.49 -6.19
CA GLN A 44 0.21 6.19 -6.60
C GLN A 44 0.49 7.09 -7.82
N PRO A 45 -0.30 7.01 -8.90
CA PRO A 45 -0.01 7.72 -10.15
C PRO A 45 -0.26 9.23 -10.07
N ALA A 46 -1.14 9.67 -9.17
CA ALA A 46 -1.50 11.08 -9.02
C ALA A 46 -1.50 11.47 -7.53
N LEU A 47 -0.87 12.59 -7.24
CA LEU A 47 -0.84 13.25 -5.94
C LEU A 47 -1.28 14.69 -6.15
N ASP A 48 -2.01 15.26 -5.19
CA ASP A 48 -2.20 16.71 -5.13
C ASP A 48 -1.03 17.41 -4.42
N ASP A 49 -1.03 18.74 -4.40
CA ASP A 49 0.07 19.53 -3.81
C ASP A 49 0.18 19.35 -2.30
N ASP A 50 -0.96 19.16 -1.61
CA ASP A 50 -0.99 18.92 -0.17
C ASP A 50 -0.40 17.54 0.16
N GLU A 51 -0.75 16.51 -0.62
CA GLU A 51 -0.17 15.17 -0.50
C GLU A 51 1.34 15.20 -0.79
N ARG A 52 1.77 15.90 -1.84
CA ARG A 52 3.21 16.08 -2.14
C ARG A 52 3.95 16.71 -0.96
N ALA A 53 3.43 17.79 -0.38
CA ALA A 53 4.05 18.46 0.75
C ALA A 53 4.16 17.55 1.99
N ARG A 54 3.13 16.76 2.28
CA ARG A 54 3.14 15.80 3.40
C ARG A 54 4.13 14.66 3.18
N ILE A 55 4.24 14.16 1.95
CA ILE A 55 5.23 13.14 1.57
C ILE A 55 6.65 13.69 1.73
N ASP A 56 6.92 14.88 1.20
CA ASP A 56 8.24 15.52 1.25
C ASP A 56 8.69 15.85 2.68
N ALA A 57 7.74 16.08 3.59
CA ALA A 57 8.00 16.24 5.01
C ALA A 57 8.39 14.93 5.73
N HIS A 58 8.17 13.76 5.11
CA HIS A 58 8.44 12.47 5.72
C HIS A 58 9.78 11.88 5.23
N PRO A 59 10.78 11.65 6.12
CA PRO A 59 12.15 11.32 5.71
C PRO A 59 12.33 9.93 5.07
N ARG A 60 11.29 9.09 5.10
CA ARG A 60 11.30 7.72 4.57
C ARG A 60 10.21 7.44 3.54
N VAL A 61 9.49 8.46 3.08
CA VAL A 61 8.49 8.30 2.01
C VAL A 61 9.02 9.01 0.77
N HIS A 62 9.18 8.25 -0.31
CA HIS A 62 9.84 8.71 -1.52
C HIS A 62 8.84 8.67 -2.67
N ARG A 63 8.58 9.81 -3.30
CA ARG A 63 7.81 9.91 -4.55
C ARG A 63 8.74 9.87 -5.76
N LEU A 64 8.20 9.41 -6.88
CA LEU A 64 8.97 9.23 -8.13
C LEU A 64 8.58 10.22 -9.23
N ASP A 65 7.58 11.09 -9.03
CA ASP A 65 7.20 12.22 -9.89
C ASP A 65 7.34 12.02 -11.40
N GLY A 66 6.40 11.29 -12.00
CA GLY A 66 6.37 11.11 -13.46
C GLY A 66 7.43 10.16 -14.02
N ARG A 67 8.19 9.46 -13.16
CA ARG A 67 9.11 8.40 -13.60
C ARG A 67 8.44 7.04 -13.86
N LEU A 68 7.13 6.92 -13.57
CA LEU A 68 6.32 5.74 -13.88
C LEU A 68 5.31 6.14 -14.95
N ASN A 69 5.57 5.77 -16.21
CA ASN A 69 4.76 6.20 -17.35
C ASN A 69 3.69 5.18 -17.72
N ASP A 70 3.97 3.90 -17.49
CA ASP A 70 3.08 2.80 -17.79
C ASP A 70 3.16 1.66 -16.75
N PHE A 71 2.43 0.58 -17.00
CA PHE A 71 2.44 -0.59 -16.13
C PHE A 71 3.75 -1.37 -16.19
N ALA A 72 4.52 -1.28 -17.28
CA ALA A 72 5.82 -1.96 -17.38
C ALA A 72 6.86 -1.27 -16.47
N ASP A 73 6.90 0.06 -16.45
CA ASP A 73 7.71 0.83 -15.51
C ASP A 73 7.34 0.50 -14.05
N THR A 74 6.04 0.45 -13.76
CA THR A 74 5.52 0.12 -12.42
C THR A 74 5.90 -1.31 -12.03
N ALA A 75 5.79 -2.27 -12.95
CA ALA A 75 6.16 -3.66 -12.73
C ALA A 75 7.65 -3.81 -12.43
N ALA A 76 8.50 -3.20 -13.26
CA ALA A 76 9.95 -3.22 -13.09
C ALA A 76 10.38 -2.61 -11.75
N LEU A 77 9.68 -1.58 -11.27
CA LEU A 77 9.88 -1.05 -9.93
C LEU A 77 9.46 -2.04 -8.85
N ILE A 78 8.23 -2.57 -8.93
CA ILE A 78 7.70 -3.55 -7.97
C ILE A 78 8.61 -4.78 -7.85
N GLU A 79 9.20 -5.25 -8.95
CA GLU A 79 10.17 -6.35 -8.95
C GLU A 79 11.40 -6.09 -8.08
N ARG A 80 11.77 -4.82 -7.85
CA ARG A 80 12.91 -4.42 -7.01
C ARG A 80 12.53 -4.09 -5.56
N LEU A 81 11.25 -4.15 -5.23
CA LEU A 81 10.74 -3.94 -3.88
C LEU A 81 10.66 -5.28 -3.13
N ASP A 82 10.75 -5.20 -1.80
CA ASP A 82 10.58 -6.33 -0.88
C ASP A 82 9.10 -6.71 -0.74
N GLY A 83 8.20 -5.76 -0.96
CA GLY A 83 6.76 -5.98 -0.98
C GLY A 83 5.97 -4.72 -1.32
N VAL A 84 4.65 -4.85 -1.35
CA VAL A 84 3.72 -3.75 -1.65
C VAL A 84 2.62 -3.71 -0.61
N VAL A 85 2.34 -2.51 -0.09
CA VAL A 85 1.16 -2.21 0.72
C VAL A 85 0.26 -1.30 -0.09
N THR A 86 -0.97 -1.73 -0.36
CA THR A 86 -1.88 -0.94 -1.21
C THR A 86 -3.33 -1.16 -0.85
N ILE A 87 -4.18 -0.24 -1.27
CA ILE A 87 -5.63 -0.45 -1.40
C ILE A 87 -5.98 -1.15 -2.73
N ASP A 88 -7.27 -1.46 -2.95
CA ASP A 88 -7.80 -2.08 -4.18
C ASP A 88 -7.64 -1.16 -5.42
N THR A 89 -6.47 -1.25 -6.07
CA THR A 89 -6.09 -0.50 -7.27
C THR A 89 -5.37 -1.41 -8.25
N ALA A 90 -5.06 -0.89 -9.45
CA ALA A 90 -4.24 -1.61 -10.43
C ALA A 90 -2.86 -2.03 -9.87
N VAL A 91 -2.31 -1.28 -8.90
CA VAL A 91 -1.06 -1.64 -8.22
C VAL A 91 -1.20 -2.95 -7.45
N ALA A 92 -2.35 -3.19 -6.79
CA ALA A 92 -2.61 -4.44 -6.08
C ALA A 92 -2.62 -5.64 -7.03
N HIS A 93 -3.32 -5.50 -8.14
CA HIS A 93 -3.42 -6.55 -9.14
C HIS A 93 -2.07 -6.83 -9.82
N LEU A 94 -1.30 -5.77 -10.12
CA LEU A 94 0.03 -5.91 -10.70
C LEU A 94 1.01 -6.59 -9.73
N ALA A 95 1.06 -6.15 -8.47
CA ALA A 95 1.90 -6.77 -7.45
C ALA A 95 1.53 -8.24 -7.21
N GLY A 96 0.22 -8.53 -7.14
CA GLY A 96 -0.30 -9.89 -7.00
C GLY A 96 0.06 -10.79 -8.19
N ALA A 97 -0.07 -10.29 -9.42
CA ALA A 97 0.28 -11.03 -10.64
C ALA A 97 1.80 -11.29 -10.75
N LEU A 98 2.63 -10.39 -10.24
CA LEU A 98 4.09 -10.56 -10.15
C LEU A 98 4.52 -11.51 -9.01
N GLY A 99 3.57 -12.02 -8.21
CA GLY A 99 3.87 -12.90 -7.08
C GLY A 99 4.74 -12.20 -6.04
N LYS A 100 4.52 -10.90 -5.82
CA LYS A 100 5.20 -10.15 -4.75
C LYS A 100 4.44 -10.25 -3.43
N PRO A 101 5.14 -10.21 -2.29
CA PRO A 101 4.50 -10.01 -0.99
C PRO A 101 3.61 -8.77 -1.04
N LEU A 102 2.33 -8.96 -0.74
CA LEU A 102 1.30 -7.94 -0.93
C LEU A 102 0.44 -7.85 0.33
N TRP A 103 0.33 -6.67 0.91
CA TRP A 103 -0.66 -6.37 1.95
C TRP A 103 -1.76 -5.50 1.33
N LEU A 104 -2.96 -6.06 1.25
CA LEU A 104 -4.10 -5.42 0.64
C LEU A 104 -5.04 -4.87 1.72
N MET A 105 -5.11 -3.53 1.79
CA MET A 105 -5.97 -2.80 2.70
C MET A 105 -7.34 -2.61 2.05
N LEU A 106 -8.39 -3.21 2.62
CA LEU A 106 -9.74 -3.18 2.06
C LEU A 106 -10.72 -2.38 2.93
N PRO A 107 -11.65 -1.64 2.31
CA PRO A 107 -12.69 -0.93 3.03
C PRO A 107 -13.70 -1.91 3.64
N PHE A 108 -14.56 -1.40 4.52
CA PHE A 108 -15.58 -2.22 5.19
C PHE A 108 -16.51 -2.92 4.19
N ALA A 109 -16.95 -2.19 3.16
CA ALA A 109 -17.70 -2.72 2.04
C ALA A 109 -16.79 -2.84 0.82
N ALA A 110 -15.95 -3.88 0.80
CA ALA A 110 -15.04 -4.19 -0.31
C ALA A 110 -15.79 -4.76 -1.54
N ASP A 111 -15.16 -4.69 -2.70
CA ASP A 111 -15.69 -5.32 -3.92
C ASP A 111 -15.80 -6.85 -3.74
N TRP A 112 -16.85 -7.43 -4.32
CA TRP A 112 -17.18 -8.85 -4.22
C TRP A 112 -16.01 -9.77 -4.61
N ARG A 113 -15.11 -9.33 -5.50
CA ARG A 113 -13.96 -10.11 -5.96
C ARG A 113 -12.97 -10.47 -4.86
N TRP A 114 -13.01 -9.73 -3.75
CA TRP A 114 -12.15 -9.99 -2.60
C TRP A 114 -12.77 -10.98 -1.62
N PHE A 115 -14.00 -11.45 -1.82
CA PHE A 115 -14.69 -12.33 -0.89
C PHE A 115 -14.77 -11.75 0.54
N THR A 116 -15.26 -12.54 1.50
CA THR A 116 -15.44 -12.13 2.90
C THR A 116 -14.40 -12.70 3.86
N GLY A 117 -13.61 -13.69 3.42
CA GLY A 117 -12.53 -14.27 4.21
C GLY A 117 -11.23 -13.46 4.10
N ASP A 118 -10.19 -13.96 4.78
CA ASP A 118 -8.86 -13.34 4.78
C ASP A 118 -7.95 -13.89 3.66
N ASP A 119 -8.36 -15.00 3.04
CA ASP A 119 -7.65 -15.60 1.90
C ASP A 119 -7.92 -14.83 0.61
N CYS A 120 -6.86 -14.66 -0.20
CA CYS A 120 -6.97 -14.14 -1.55
C CYS A 120 -6.78 -15.27 -2.57
N PRO A 121 -7.86 -15.79 -3.19
CA PRO A 121 -7.73 -16.89 -4.17
C PRO A 121 -7.01 -16.47 -5.45
N TRP A 122 -6.96 -15.17 -5.74
CA TRP A 122 -6.29 -14.63 -6.93
C TRP A 122 -4.77 -14.51 -6.76
N TYR A 123 -4.32 -14.17 -5.54
CA TYR A 123 -2.95 -13.80 -5.26
C TYR A 123 -2.47 -14.52 -3.99
N PRO A 124 -1.81 -15.69 -4.13
CA PRO A 124 -1.43 -16.53 -2.99
C PRO A 124 -0.52 -15.84 -1.96
N GLN A 125 0.23 -14.82 -2.36
CA GLN A 125 1.09 -14.04 -1.46
C GLN A 125 0.41 -12.79 -0.88
N ALA A 126 -0.85 -12.55 -1.22
CA ALA A 126 -1.60 -11.42 -0.70
C ALA A 126 -2.14 -11.73 0.70
N ARG A 127 -1.86 -10.81 1.63
CA ARG A 127 -2.43 -10.76 2.98
C ARG A 127 -3.50 -9.68 2.99
N ILE A 128 -4.77 -10.06 3.15
CA ILE A 128 -5.88 -9.11 3.17
C ILE A 128 -6.05 -8.58 4.60
N VAL A 129 -6.19 -7.25 4.73
CA VAL A 129 -6.54 -6.59 5.98
C VAL A 129 -7.75 -5.68 5.75
N ARG A 130 -8.86 -5.95 6.44
CA ARG A 130 -10.14 -5.28 6.20
C ARG A 130 -10.51 -4.33 7.32
N GLN A 131 -11.14 -3.22 6.97
CA GLN A 131 -11.84 -2.40 7.96
C GLN A 131 -12.96 -3.22 8.61
N ARG A 132 -12.95 -3.27 9.95
CA ARG A 132 -14.02 -3.90 10.74
C ARG A 132 -15.24 -3.00 10.90
N THR A 133 -15.04 -1.69 10.81
CA THR A 133 -16.09 -0.68 10.86
C THR A 133 -15.83 0.39 9.79
N PRO A 134 -16.87 0.98 9.19
CA PRO A 134 -16.69 2.02 8.18
C PRO A 134 -15.81 3.17 8.69
N ARG A 135 -14.86 3.61 7.86
CA ARG A 135 -13.91 4.72 8.13
C ARG A 135 -12.81 4.44 9.15
N ALA A 136 -12.74 3.25 9.75
CA ALA A 136 -11.65 2.86 10.65
C ALA A 136 -10.38 2.43 9.90
N TRP A 137 -9.86 3.29 9.02
CA TRP A 137 -8.64 3.00 8.24
C TRP A 137 -7.37 2.93 9.10
N HIS A 138 -7.34 3.66 10.22
CA HIS A 138 -6.21 3.63 11.14
C HIS A 138 -5.96 2.24 11.73
N ASP A 139 -7.03 1.50 12.05
CA ASP A 139 -6.95 0.12 12.54
C ASP A 139 -6.32 -0.80 11.48
N VAL A 140 -6.67 -0.60 10.20
CA VAL A 140 -6.12 -1.35 9.08
C VAL A 140 -4.63 -1.06 8.91
N ALA A 141 -4.25 0.23 8.90
CA ALA A 141 -2.85 0.63 8.80
C ALA A 141 -2.01 0.09 9.98
N SER A 142 -2.57 0.12 11.19
CA SER A 142 -1.92 -0.45 12.40
C SER A 142 -1.71 -1.95 12.27
N ALA A 143 -2.74 -2.70 11.85
CA ALA A 143 -2.64 -4.16 11.69
C ALA A 143 -1.63 -4.56 10.61
N VAL A 144 -1.55 -3.82 9.50
CA VAL A 144 -0.50 -4.05 8.49
C VAL A 144 0.89 -3.72 9.05
N ALA A 145 1.02 -2.63 9.82
CA ALA A 145 2.29 -2.26 10.44
C ALA A 145 2.78 -3.34 11.42
N ASP A 146 1.88 -3.92 12.21
CA ASP A 146 2.20 -5.04 13.12
C ASP A 146 2.63 -6.28 12.34
N ALA A 147 1.87 -6.67 11.30
CA ALA A 147 2.25 -7.79 10.44
C ALA A 147 3.64 -7.61 9.79
N LEU A 148 4.00 -6.39 9.38
CA LEU A 148 5.31 -6.07 8.80
C LEU A 148 6.47 -6.06 9.82
N ARG A 149 6.17 -5.90 11.11
CA ARG A 149 7.13 -6.08 12.21
C ARG A 149 7.37 -7.56 12.48
N ASP A 150 6.30 -8.35 12.49
CA ASP A 150 6.34 -9.77 12.81
C ASP A 150 6.98 -10.60 11.69
N ASP A 151 6.83 -10.21 10.42
CA ASP A 151 7.53 -10.84 9.27
C ASP A 151 9.07 -10.75 9.33
N ARG A 152 9.61 -10.05 10.35
CA ARG A 152 11.04 -9.94 10.64
C ARG A 152 11.53 -11.01 11.63
N ALA A 153 10.63 -11.67 12.37
CA ALA A 153 10.94 -12.71 13.35
C ALA A 153 11.16 -14.07 12.66
#